data_AF-M7YMJ0-F1
#
_entry.id   AF-M7YMJ0-F1
#
_cell.length_a   1.000
_cell.length_b   1.000
_cell.length_c   1.000
_cell.angle_alpha   90.00
_cell.angle_beta   90.00
_cell.angle_gamma   90.00
#
_symmetry.space_group_name_H-M   'P 1'
#
loop_
_entity.id
_entity.type
_entity.pdbx_description
1 polymer ?
#
loop_
_entity_poly.entity_id
_entity_poly.type
_entity_poly.pdbx_seq_one_letter_code
_entity_poly.pdbx_strand_id
1 'polypeptide(L)'
;MATITNSELDPYARQRNLKCDRRSSKLPFILCFNRYHHLAPLQSLDVLPGQYNGYGLLTSKLSVSRAPSLKSLRFISSKYITNEGLLEALNKFHVLEELELSLCKHVFGKVYEGIGIACPRLKCLKVNYPCFYNIEDIEYNKDEEALGIATMFVLRSLQLFGSELTNVGLATILDNCPHLEYLDIRHCFNIHMDITLRAKCARIKTMRLPHDSTDDYEFQIENPVRTCARKPR
;
A
#
# COMPACT_ATOMS: atom_id res chain seq x y z
N MET A 1 -27.14 20.54 49.07
CA MET A 1 -28.28 19.72 48.59
C MET A 1 -27.84 19.10 47.29
N ALA A 2 -27.32 17.86 47.33
CA ALA A 2 -28.07 16.63 47.02
C ALA A 2 -27.74 16.21 45.56
N THR A 3 -27.48 14.97 45.16
CA THR A 3 -27.11 13.67 45.74
C THR A 3 -26.60 12.83 44.55
N ILE A 4 -25.77 11.82 44.79
CA ILE A 4 -25.34 10.81 43.80
C ILE A 4 -26.52 9.94 43.37
N THR A 5 -26.58 9.50 42.10
CA THR A 5 -27.09 8.15 41.76
C THR A 5 -26.28 7.53 40.62
N ASN A 6 -25.69 6.36 40.90
CA ASN A 6 -25.21 5.38 39.93
C ASN A 6 -26.34 4.39 39.62
N SER A 7 -26.67 4.21 38.35
CA SER A 7 -27.33 3.06 37.70
C SER A 7 -27.64 3.55 36.27
N GLU A 8 -27.40 2.86 35.16
CA GLU A 8 -27.63 1.46 34.82
C GLU A 8 -26.73 1.07 33.62
N LEU A 9 -26.38 -0.21 33.57
CA LEU A 9 -25.85 -0.89 32.39
C LEU A 9 -26.92 -0.92 31.29
N ASP A 10 -26.63 -0.42 30.10
CA ASP A 10 -27.40 -0.72 28.88
C ASP A 10 -26.59 -1.66 27.97
N PRO A 11 -27.11 -2.85 27.58
CA PRO A 11 -26.38 -3.89 26.84
C PRO A 11 -26.28 -3.68 25.33
N TYR A 12 -26.70 -2.54 24.77
CA TYR A 12 -26.69 -2.32 23.32
C TYR A 12 -25.43 -1.63 22.80
N ALA A 13 -24.33 -2.38 22.78
CA ALA A 13 -23.22 -2.14 21.86
C ALA A 13 -23.74 -2.20 20.40
N ARG A 14 -23.93 -1.04 19.76
CA ARG A 14 -24.06 -0.94 18.31
C ARG A 14 -22.83 -0.25 17.74
N GLN A 15 -21.94 -1.06 17.19
CA GLN A 15 -21.00 -0.67 16.13
C GLN A 15 -21.76 0.11 15.06
N ARG A 16 -21.44 1.41 14.93
CA ARG A 16 -21.76 2.17 13.72
C ARG A 16 -20.44 2.53 13.06
N ASN A 17 -20.15 1.83 11.97
CA ASN A 17 -19.19 2.22 10.95
C ASN A 17 -19.50 3.64 10.51
N LEU A 18 -18.67 4.60 10.91
CA LEU A 18 -18.75 5.97 10.42
C LEU A 18 -18.08 6.00 9.04
N LYS A 19 -18.92 5.98 8.00
CA LYS A 19 -18.62 6.53 6.68
C LYS A 19 -18.11 7.97 6.88
N CYS A 20 -16.88 8.25 6.43
CA CYS A 20 -16.40 9.63 6.32
C CYS A 20 -17.19 10.37 5.24
N ASP A 21 -18.12 11.22 5.66
CA ASP A 21 -18.83 12.17 4.81
C ASP A 21 -17.90 13.35 4.47
N ARG A 22 -17.58 13.52 3.18
CA ARG A 22 -16.72 14.59 2.64
C ARG A 22 -17.58 15.77 2.19
N ARG A 23 -18.08 16.59 3.11
CA ARG A 23 -18.55 17.95 2.80
C ARG A 23 -18.25 18.93 3.92
N SER A 24 -17.06 19.54 3.89
CA SER A 24 -16.86 20.93 4.30
C SER A 24 -15.43 21.36 3.97
N SER A 25 -15.31 22.18 2.94
CA SER A 25 -14.13 22.97 2.60
C SER A 25 -13.82 24.03 3.68
N LYS A 26 -12.52 24.21 3.95
CA LYS A 26 -11.86 25.22 4.82
C LYS A 26 -11.56 24.76 6.25
N LEU A 27 -10.39 24.11 6.45
CA LEU A 27 -9.52 24.09 7.65
C LEU A 27 -8.23 23.28 7.32
N PRO A 28 -7.06 23.58 7.91
CA PRO A 28 -5.79 23.00 7.49
C PRO A 28 -5.63 21.54 7.96
N PHE A 29 -5.29 20.69 6.98
CA PHE A 29 -4.79 19.31 7.00
C PHE A 29 -4.58 18.60 8.35
N ILE A 30 -5.34 17.53 8.54
CA ILE A 30 -5.27 16.60 9.68
C ILE A 30 -4.34 15.44 9.31
N LEU A 31 -3.21 15.29 10.04
CA LEU A 31 -2.69 13.96 10.37
C LEU A 31 -3.84 13.28 11.11
N CYS A 32 -4.45 12.22 10.58
CA CYS A 32 -5.55 11.52 11.27
C CYS A 32 -4.99 10.76 12.47
N PHE A 33 -4.60 11.49 13.51
CA PHE A 33 -4.47 10.99 14.85
C PHE A 33 -5.90 10.71 15.32
N ASN A 34 -6.27 9.44 15.51
CA ASN A 34 -7.43 9.11 16.31
C ASN A 34 -7.27 9.79 17.67
N ARG A 35 -8.04 10.86 17.89
CA ARG A 35 -7.91 11.76 19.04
C ARG A 35 -8.60 11.11 20.25
N TYR A 36 -7.96 10.13 20.85
CA TYR A 36 -8.27 9.70 22.21
C TYR A 36 -6.98 9.75 23.04
N HIS A 37 -6.88 10.81 23.85
CA HIS A 37 -5.86 10.91 24.88
C HIS A 37 -6.08 9.80 25.91
N HIS A 38 -4.98 9.13 26.27
CA HIS A 38 -4.81 8.03 27.23
C HIS A 38 -5.10 6.57 26.75
N LEU A 39 -4.00 5.82 26.60
CA LEU A 39 -3.86 4.35 26.80
C LEU A 39 -4.28 3.36 25.69
N ALA A 40 -3.99 3.63 24.42
CA ALA A 40 -3.91 2.56 23.41
C ALA A 40 -2.72 2.75 22.45
N PRO A 41 -1.94 1.69 22.14
CA PRO A 41 -0.87 1.78 21.14
C PRO A 41 -1.47 2.00 19.74
N LEU A 42 -0.89 2.94 18.99
CA LEU A 42 -1.34 3.28 17.63
C LEU A 42 -1.17 2.07 16.71
N GLN A 43 -2.25 1.65 16.04
CA GLN A 43 -2.25 0.47 15.16
C GLN A 43 -2.29 0.79 13.66
N SER A 44 -2.73 2.00 13.27
CA SER A 44 -2.82 2.43 11.88
C SER A 44 -2.38 3.90 11.71
N LEU A 45 -1.73 4.22 10.59
CA LEU A 45 -1.25 5.57 10.26
C LEU A 45 -1.36 5.85 8.76
N ASP A 46 -2.01 6.98 8.41
CA ASP A 46 -2.09 7.52 7.05
C ASP A 46 -1.19 8.75 6.90
N VAL A 47 -0.31 8.75 5.89
CA VAL A 47 0.54 9.87 5.51
C VAL A 47 -0.01 10.50 4.22
N LEU A 48 -0.57 11.70 4.34
CA LEU A 48 -1.27 12.44 3.27
C LEU A 48 -0.37 13.49 2.59
N PRO A 49 -0.72 13.96 1.38
CA PRO A 49 0.05 14.97 0.67
C PRO A 49 0.01 16.34 1.38
N GLY A 50 1.16 16.83 1.85
CA GLY A 50 1.27 18.14 2.47
C GLY A 50 2.62 18.37 3.16
N GLN A 51 3.48 19.18 2.53
CA GLN A 51 4.62 19.92 3.08
C GLN A 51 5.57 19.26 4.09
N TYR A 52 5.89 17.98 3.91
CA TYR A 52 7.13 17.44 4.46
C TYR A 52 7.90 16.76 3.34
N ASN A 53 9.17 17.15 3.19
CA ASN A 53 10.19 16.27 2.64
C ASN A 53 10.01 14.91 3.35
N GLY A 54 9.93 13.78 2.62
CA GLY A 54 9.67 12.47 3.24
C GLY A 54 10.64 12.16 4.39
N TYR A 55 11.85 12.71 4.29
CA TYR A 55 12.85 12.80 5.34
C TYR A 55 12.33 13.39 6.67
N GLY A 56 11.61 14.51 6.67
CA GLY A 56 11.20 15.23 7.88
C GLY A 56 10.10 14.52 8.68
N LEU A 57 9.16 13.83 8.05
CA LEU A 57 8.08 13.14 8.77
C LEU A 57 8.60 11.93 9.57
N LEU A 58 9.56 11.21 8.97
CA LEU A 58 10.12 9.96 9.48
C LEU A 58 11.29 10.18 10.46
N THR A 59 11.98 11.32 10.36
CA THR A 59 13.09 11.70 11.26
C THR A 59 12.69 12.66 12.38
N SER A 60 11.68 13.52 12.23
CA SER A 60 11.42 14.60 13.20
C SER A 60 10.20 14.44 14.11
N LYS A 61 9.17 13.62 13.79
CA LYS A 61 7.94 13.55 14.60
C LYS A 61 7.23 12.20 14.73
N LEU A 62 7.52 11.21 13.89
CA LEU A 62 7.18 9.82 14.22
C LEU A 62 8.18 9.32 15.26
N SER A 63 7.97 9.71 16.52
CA SER A 63 8.69 9.08 17.62
C SER A 63 8.33 7.60 17.60
N VAL A 64 9.24 6.78 17.11
CA VAL A 64 9.22 5.31 17.14
C VAL A 64 8.85 4.78 18.54
N SER A 65 9.08 5.58 19.58
CA SER A 65 8.65 5.33 20.96
C SER A 65 7.14 5.30 21.20
N ARG A 66 6.30 5.80 20.29
CA ARG A 66 4.83 5.89 20.47
C ARG A 66 4.01 4.81 19.75
N ALA A 67 4.62 4.03 18.85
CA ALA A 67 3.88 3.05 18.04
C ALA A 67 4.70 1.79 17.64
N PRO A 68 5.38 1.09 18.58
CA PRO A 68 6.08 -0.16 18.25
C PRO A 68 5.12 -1.29 17.81
N SER A 69 3.83 -1.11 18.02
CA SER A 69 2.76 -2.06 17.67
C SER A 69 1.97 -1.64 16.42
N LEU A 70 2.51 -0.73 15.60
CA LEU A 70 1.85 -0.30 14.37
C LEU A 70 1.71 -1.49 13.42
N LYS A 71 0.46 -1.78 13.03
CA LYS A 71 0.12 -2.91 12.15
C LYS A 71 -0.18 -2.47 10.73
N SER A 72 -0.62 -1.24 10.53
CA SER A 72 -1.05 -0.74 9.23
C SER A 72 -0.43 0.63 8.96
N LEU A 73 0.19 0.80 7.80
CA LEU A 73 0.85 2.04 7.39
C LEU A 73 0.50 2.34 5.94
N ARG A 74 -0.02 3.53 5.68
CA ARG A 74 -0.43 3.95 4.34
C ARG A 74 0.24 5.26 3.98
N PHE A 75 0.94 5.29 2.85
CA PHE A 75 1.47 6.50 2.24
C PHE A 75 0.64 6.83 1.00
N ILE A 76 0.02 8.01 0.99
CA ILE A 76 -0.86 8.45 -0.09
C ILE A 76 -0.32 9.76 -0.66
N SER A 77 -0.03 9.78 -1.96
CA SER A 77 0.45 10.95 -2.70
C SER A 77 1.68 11.64 -2.05
N SER A 78 2.56 10.84 -1.43
CA SER A 78 3.75 11.36 -0.78
C SER A 78 4.82 11.64 -1.84
N LYS A 79 4.88 12.89 -2.31
CA LYS A 79 5.77 13.31 -3.42
C LYS A 79 7.27 13.22 -3.12
N TYR A 80 7.65 13.11 -1.85
CA TYR A 80 9.04 13.22 -1.41
C TYR A 80 9.53 11.98 -0.67
N ILE A 81 8.79 10.88 -0.69
CA ILE A 81 9.26 9.62 -0.14
C ILE A 81 10.21 8.96 -1.16
N THR A 82 11.44 8.65 -0.73
CA THR A 82 12.43 7.91 -1.51
C THR A 82 12.49 6.46 -1.00
N ASN A 83 13.15 5.60 -1.76
CA ASN A 83 13.44 4.22 -1.35
C ASN A 83 14.14 4.18 0.01
N GLU A 84 15.17 4.99 0.21
CA GLU A 84 15.96 5.03 1.45
C GLU A 84 15.12 5.52 2.63
N GLY A 85 14.35 6.60 2.44
CA GLY A 85 13.47 7.13 3.47
C GLY A 85 12.40 6.14 3.89
N LEU A 86 11.79 5.43 2.92
CA LEU A 86 10.81 4.39 3.21
C LEU A 86 11.42 3.24 4.03
N LEU A 87 12.58 2.74 3.64
CA LEU A 87 13.24 1.63 4.36
C LEU A 87 13.67 2.04 5.77
N GLU A 88 14.20 3.25 5.95
CA GLU A 88 14.53 3.78 7.27
C GLU A 88 13.29 3.84 8.19
N ALA A 89 12.12 4.17 7.62
CA ALA A 89 10.87 4.14 8.36
C ALA A 89 10.42 2.71 8.71
N LEU A 90 10.42 1.81 7.74
CA LEU A 90 9.90 0.45 7.92
C LEU A 90 10.76 -0.39 8.85
N ASN A 91 12.07 -0.14 8.92
CA ASN A 91 12.98 -0.74 9.91
C ASN A 91 12.60 -0.43 11.37
N LYS A 92 11.68 0.51 11.60
CA LYS A 92 11.15 0.82 12.94
C LYS A 92 9.87 0.03 13.26
N PHE A 93 9.26 -0.65 12.29
CA PHE A 93 7.94 -1.28 12.38
C PHE A 93 7.95 -2.78 11.97
N HIS A 94 8.72 -3.61 12.67
CA HIS A 94 8.87 -5.04 12.36
C HIS A 94 7.58 -5.89 12.46
N VAL A 95 6.55 -5.38 13.16
CA VAL A 95 5.26 -6.07 13.34
C VAL A 95 4.20 -5.60 12.34
N LEU A 96 4.58 -4.77 11.36
CA LEU A 96 3.67 -4.27 10.34
C LEU A 96 3.05 -5.43 9.55
N GLU A 97 1.72 -5.43 9.48
CA GLU A 97 0.92 -6.44 8.78
C GLU A 97 0.36 -5.90 7.45
N GLU A 98 0.24 -4.57 7.30
CA GLU A 98 -0.32 -3.92 6.13
C GLU A 98 0.48 -2.69 5.72
N LEU A 99 0.81 -2.62 4.43
CA LEU A 99 1.49 -1.48 3.81
C LEU A 99 0.74 -1.05 2.55
N GLU A 100 0.42 0.24 2.46
CA GLU A 100 -0.09 0.85 1.23
C GLU A 100 0.83 1.97 0.76
N LEU A 101 1.17 1.94 -0.52
CA LEU A 101 1.97 2.92 -1.23
C LEU A 101 1.15 3.39 -2.44
N SER A 102 0.41 4.47 -2.26
CA SER A 102 -0.47 5.02 -3.29
C SER A 102 0.07 6.35 -3.80
N LEU A 103 0.25 6.45 -5.12
CA LEU A 103 0.73 7.66 -5.81
C LEU A 103 2.15 8.09 -5.37
N CYS A 104 2.99 7.12 -4.98
CA CYS A 104 4.38 7.32 -4.56
C CYS A 104 5.35 7.12 -5.74
N LYS A 105 5.56 8.17 -6.55
CA LYS A 105 6.31 8.09 -7.83
C LYS A 105 7.79 7.71 -7.71
N HIS A 106 8.39 7.84 -6.53
CA HIS A 106 9.82 7.60 -6.29
C HIS A 106 10.10 6.33 -5.49
N VAL A 107 9.10 5.44 -5.37
CA VAL A 107 9.23 4.13 -4.74
C VAL A 107 9.05 3.06 -5.80
N PHE A 108 10.15 2.40 -6.18
CA PHE A 108 10.18 1.39 -7.23
C PHE A 108 11.44 0.52 -7.13
N GLY A 109 11.44 -0.61 -7.85
CA GLY A 109 12.61 -1.46 -8.00
C GLY A 109 12.99 -2.24 -6.74
N LYS A 110 14.29 -2.34 -6.44
CA LYS A 110 14.83 -3.16 -5.34
C LYS A 110 14.35 -2.79 -3.93
N VAL A 111 13.69 -1.64 -3.76
CA VAL A 111 13.12 -1.25 -2.46
C VAL A 111 12.18 -2.31 -1.89
N TYR A 112 11.45 -3.04 -2.73
CA TYR A 112 10.51 -4.07 -2.30
C TYR A 112 11.19 -5.27 -1.64
N GLU A 113 12.44 -5.57 -2.00
CA GLU A 113 13.25 -6.57 -1.29
C GLU A 113 13.55 -6.09 0.13
N GLY A 114 13.97 -4.83 0.27
CA GLY A 114 14.19 -4.21 1.58
C GLY A 114 12.92 -4.15 2.43
N ILE A 115 11.75 -3.92 1.82
CA ILE A 115 10.44 -3.96 2.51
C ILE A 115 10.17 -5.36 3.05
N GLY A 116 10.42 -6.41 2.26
CA GLY A 116 10.24 -7.80 2.70
C GLY A 116 11.13 -8.17 3.89
N ILE A 117 12.37 -7.66 3.91
CA ILE A 117 13.31 -7.84 5.02
C ILE A 117 12.85 -7.05 6.27
N ALA A 118 12.46 -5.78 6.09
CA ALA A 118 12.09 -4.90 7.19
C ALA A 118 10.76 -5.31 7.87
N CYS A 119 9.82 -5.86 7.09
CA CYS A 119 8.46 -6.19 7.53
C CYS A 119 8.13 -7.68 7.28
N PRO A 120 8.73 -8.62 8.04
CA PRO A 120 8.56 -10.06 7.79
C PRO A 120 7.15 -10.59 8.09
N ARG A 121 6.27 -9.78 8.70
CA ARG A 121 4.87 -10.12 9.02
C ARG A 121 3.87 -9.51 8.05
N LEU A 122 4.32 -8.92 6.95
CA LEU A 122 3.48 -8.21 6.00
C LEU A 122 2.50 -9.17 5.30
N LYS A 123 1.21 -9.01 5.57
CA LYS A 123 0.11 -9.81 5.02
C LYS A 123 -0.61 -9.12 3.87
N CYS A 124 -0.65 -7.79 3.88
CA CYS A 124 -1.29 -6.98 2.85
C CYS A 124 -0.31 -5.95 2.28
N LEU A 125 -0.12 -5.99 0.97
CA LEU A 125 0.62 -4.98 0.24
C LEU A 125 -0.29 -4.38 -0.83
N LYS A 126 -0.39 -3.05 -0.83
CA LYS A 126 -1.06 -2.29 -1.89
C LYS A 126 -0.07 -1.29 -2.48
N VAL A 127 0.18 -1.42 -3.78
CA VAL A 127 1.00 -0.48 -4.55
C VAL A 127 0.13 0.06 -5.67
N ASN A 128 -0.05 1.37 -5.69
CA ASN A 128 -0.97 2.03 -6.60
C ASN A 128 -0.23 3.15 -7.34
N TYR A 129 0.06 2.92 -8.62
CA TYR A 129 0.65 3.92 -9.49
C TYR A 129 -0.43 4.86 -10.06
N PRO A 130 -0.11 6.16 -10.25
CA PRO A 130 -1.07 7.16 -10.76
C PRO A 130 -1.57 6.82 -12.18
N CYS A 131 -0.71 6.20 -12.98
CA CYS A 131 -1.00 5.68 -14.30
C CYS A 131 -0.06 4.51 -14.59
N PHE A 132 -0.48 3.69 -15.55
CA PHE A 132 0.38 2.73 -16.20
C PHE A 132 1.31 3.44 -17.17
N TYR A 133 2.61 3.22 -17.00
CA TYR A 133 3.64 3.59 -17.96
C TYR A 133 4.04 2.31 -18.72
N ASN A 134 4.34 2.42 -20.01
CA ASN A 134 5.00 1.33 -20.73
C ASN A 134 6.33 1.86 -21.23
N ILE A 135 7.36 1.69 -20.41
CA ILE A 135 8.71 2.10 -20.76
C ILE A 135 9.34 1.00 -21.62
N GLU A 136 9.69 1.34 -22.85
CA GLU A 136 10.46 0.49 -23.77
C GLU A 136 11.96 0.80 -23.61
N ASP A 137 12.51 0.58 -22.42
CA ASP A 137 13.94 0.71 -22.14
C ASP A 137 14.51 -0.69 -21.90
N ILE A 138 15.52 -1.06 -22.69
CA ILE A 138 16.13 -2.40 -22.69
C ILE A 138 16.92 -2.65 -21.40
N GLU A 139 17.43 -1.59 -20.76
CA GLU A 139 18.16 -1.69 -19.49
C GLU A 139 17.23 -1.71 -18.28
N TYR A 140 15.95 -1.37 -18.46
CA TYR A 140 14.96 -1.32 -17.40
C TYR A 140 14.28 -2.69 -17.20
N ASN A 141 14.52 -3.31 -16.04
CA ASN A 141 13.83 -4.54 -15.66
C ASN A 141 12.46 -4.23 -15.05
N LYS A 142 11.41 -4.43 -15.84
CA LYS A 142 10.00 -4.28 -15.43
C LYS A 142 9.59 -5.17 -14.25
N ASP A 143 10.29 -6.29 -14.05
CA ASP A 143 9.97 -7.27 -13.01
C ASP A 143 10.83 -7.11 -11.75
N GLU A 144 11.64 -6.04 -11.64
CA GLU A 144 12.51 -5.83 -10.47
C GLU A 144 11.72 -5.70 -9.16
N GLU A 145 10.57 -5.01 -9.18
CA GLU A 145 9.69 -4.95 -8.00
C GLU A 145 9.09 -6.31 -7.63
N ALA A 146 8.80 -7.15 -8.64
CA ALA A 146 8.21 -8.46 -8.43
C ALA A 146 9.18 -9.41 -7.72
N LEU A 147 10.48 -9.31 -8.01
CA LEU A 147 11.54 -10.03 -7.28
C LEU A 147 11.55 -9.67 -5.79
N GLY A 148 11.39 -8.38 -5.47
CA GLY A 148 11.31 -7.92 -4.10
C GLY A 148 10.04 -8.40 -3.38
N ILE A 149 8.87 -8.26 -4.02
CA ILE A 149 7.59 -8.73 -3.48
C ILE A 149 7.60 -10.25 -3.24
N ALA A 150 8.26 -11.01 -4.10
CA ALA A 150 8.40 -12.47 -3.95
C ALA A 150 9.12 -12.88 -2.65
N THR A 151 9.82 -11.99 -1.97
CA THR A 151 10.43 -12.26 -0.65
C THR A 151 9.43 -12.20 0.51
N MET A 152 8.20 -11.75 0.27
CA MET A 152 7.15 -11.57 1.27
C MET A 152 6.32 -12.86 1.44
N PHE A 153 6.93 -13.91 2.00
CA PHE A 153 6.36 -15.27 2.01
C PHE A 153 5.01 -15.42 2.73
N VAL A 154 4.69 -14.52 3.67
CA VAL A 154 3.43 -14.55 4.44
C VAL A 154 2.32 -13.69 3.84
N LEU A 155 2.55 -13.10 2.66
CA LEU A 155 1.61 -12.23 1.98
C LEU A 155 0.32 -12.98 1.61
N ARG A 156 -0.83 -12.36 1.93
CA ARG A 156 -2.18 -12.90 1.69
C ARG A 156 -3.01 -12.05 0.74
N SER A 157 -2.73 -10.75 0.70
CA SER A 157 -3.41 -9.80 -0.18
C SER A 157 -2.39 -8.93 -0.89
N LEU A 158 -2.48 -8.92 -2.22
CA LEU A 158 -1.65 -8.09 -3.08
C LEU A 158 -2.53 -7.27 -4.01
N GLN A 159 -2.29 -5.97 -4.03
CA GLN A 159 -2.84 -5.07 -5.04
C GLN A 159 -1.69 -4.34 -5.71
N LEU A 160 -1.58 -4.49 -7.02
CA LEU A 160 -0.67 -3.78 -7.90
C LEU A 160 -1.52 -3.08 -8.94
N PHE A 161 -1.69 -1.77 -8.82
CA PHE A 161 -2.48 -1.00 -9.76
C PHE A 161 -1.57 -0.21 -10.69
N GLY A 162 -1.71 -0.39 -12.00
CA GLY A 162 -0.94 0.33 -13.00
C GLY A 162 0.56 -0.01 -13.02
N SER A 163 0.95 -1.18 -12.51
CA SER A 163 2.35 -1.65 -12.57
C SER A 163 2.74 -2.09 -13.99
N GLU A 164 4.03 -1.93 -14.32
CA GLU A 164 4.61 -2.39 -15.58
C GLU A 164 4.95 -3.88 -15.61
N LEU A 165 4.74 -4.61 -14.51
CA LEU A 165 5.16 -6.00 -14.36
C LEU A 165 4.65 -6.89 -15.50
N THR A 166 5.45 -7.88 -15.87
CA THR A 166 5.15 -8.82 -16.94
C THR A 166 4.61 -10.14 -16.39
N ASN A 167 4.21 -11.06 -17.27
CA ASN A 167 3.85 -12.43 -16.88
C ASN A 167 4.94 -13.11 -16.05
N VAL A 168 6.22 -12.84 -16.32
CA VAL A 168 7.35 -13.42 -15.58
C VAL A 168 7.39 -12.91 -14.15
N GLY A 169 7.26 -11.59 -13.96
CA GLY A 169 7.16 -10.99 -12.63
C GLY A 169 5.98 -11.53 -11.83
N LEU A 170 4.78 -11.57 -12.42
CA LEU A 170 3.60 -12.08 -11.71
C LEU A 170 3.75 -13.56 -11.34
N ALA A 171 4.25 -14.39 -12.25
CA ALA A 171 4.51 -15.80 -11.98
C ALA A 171 5.49 -15.97 -10.81
N THR A 172 6.55 -15.15 -10.77
CA THR A 172 7.54 -15.15 -9.69
C THR A 172 6.92 -14.83 -8.33
N ILE A 173 6.05 -13.82 -8.26
CA ILE A 173 5.31 -13.50 -7.04
C ILE A 173 4.43 -14.68 -6.63
N LEU A 174 3.64 -15.22 -7.57
CA LEU A 174 2.74 -16.33 -7.30
C LEU A 174 3.51 -17.54 -6.75
N ASP A 175 4.64 -17.91 -7.35
CA ASP A 175 5.44 -19.06 -6.95
C ASP A 175 6.05 -18.94 -5.54
N ASN A 176 6.35 -17.72 -5.10
CA ASN A 176 7.01 -17.48 -3.81
C ASN A 176 6.05 -16.98 -2.70
N CYS A 177 4.83 -16.58 -3.03
CA CYS A 177 3.79 -16.19 -2.08
C CYS A 177 2.68 -17.26 -2.00
N PRO A 178 2.90 -18.41 -1.31
CA PRO A 178 1.97 -19.54 -1.31
C PRO A 178 0.65 -19.27 -0.58
N HIS A 179 0.60 -18.26 0.28
CA HIS A 179 -0.57 -17.89 1.06
C HIS A 179 -1.41 -16.78 0.43
N LEU A 180 -1.08 -16.35 -0.80
CA LEU A 180 -1.81 -15.30 -1.48
C LEU A 180 -3.23 -15.76 -1.80
N GLU A 181 -4.22 -15.00 -1.32
CA GLU A 181 -5.65 -15.30 -1.45
C GLU A 181 -6.40 -14.23 -2.25
N TYR A 182 -5.90 -12.99 -2.24
CA TYR A 182 -6.44 -11.86 -2.98
C TYR A 182 -5.37 -11.25 -3.90
N LEU A 183 -5.72 -11.05 -5.16
CA LEU A 183 -4.85 -10.42 -6.16
C LEU A 183 -5.63 -9.38 -6.99
N ASP A 184 -5.21 -8.13 -6.94
CA ASP A 184 -5.73 -7.06 -7.79
C ASP A 184 -4.59 -6.54 -8.67
N ILE A 185 -4.70 -6.73 -9.98
CA ILE A 185 -3.72 -6.34 -11.00
C ILE A 185 -4.34 -5.43 -12.06
N ARG A 186 -5.36 -4.66 -11.69
CA ARG A 186 -6.01 -3.70 -12.61
C ARG A 186 -4.98 -2.71 -13.16
N HIS A 187 -5.15 -2.35 -14.42
CA HIS A 187 -4.25 -1.45 -15.15
C HIS A 187 -2.80 -1.96 -15.34
N CYS A 188 -2.47 -3.20 -14.96
CA CYS A 188 -1.19 -3.82 -15.28
C CYS A 188 -1.24 -4.43 -16.69
N PHE A 189 -1.18 -3.59 -17.73
CA PHE A 189 -1.48 -4.00 -19.11
C PHE A 189 -0.42 -4.87 -19.80
N ASN A 190 0.74 -5.08 -19.17
CA ASN A 190 1.77 -6.02 -19.64
C ASN A 190 1.48 -7.48 -19.24
N ILE A 191 0.39 -7.71 -18.49
CA ILE A 191 -0.02 -9.05 -18.04
C ILE A 191 -1.06 -9.61 -19.00
N HIS A 192 -0.79 -10.81 -19.50
CA HIS A 192 -1.71 -11.58 -20.32
C HIS A 192 -2.03 -12.91 -19.64
N MET A 193 -3.31 -13.14 -19.34
CA MET A 193 -3.78 -14.38 -18.69
C MET A 193 -3.73 -15.58 -19.65
N ASP A 194 -2.53 -16.08 -19.90
CA ASP A 194 -2.25 -17.32 -20.62
C ASP A 194 -2.57 -18.57 -19.77
N ILE A 195 -2.39 -19.75 -20.36
CA ILE A 195 -2.68 -21.04 -19.71
C ILE A 195 -1.84 -21.21 -18.43
N THR A 196 -0.57 -20.80 -18.46
CA THR A 196 0.38 -20.96 -17.35
C THR A 196 0.00 -20.07 -16.17
N LEU A 197 -0.27 -18.79 -16.39
CA LEU A 197 -0.70 -17.87 -15.33
C LEU A 197 -2.07 -18.25 -14.77
N ARG A 198 -3.01 -18.68 -15.62
CA ARG A 198 -4.32 -19.17 -15.14
C ARG A 198 -4.16 -20.36 -14.19
N ALA A 199 -3.28 -21.30 -14.51
CA ALA A 199 -2.99 -22.43 -13.64
C ALA A 199 -2.40 -21.98 -12.29
N LYS A 200 -1.45 -21.04 -12.29
CA LYS A 200 -0.88 -20.47 -11.05
C LYS A 200 -1.92 -19.71 -10.22
N CYS A 201 -2.84 -18.99 -10.88
CA CYS A 201 -3.90 -18.23 -10.25
C CYS A 201 -5.06 -19.10 -9.72
N ALA A 202 -5.10 -20.40 -10.01
CA ALA A 202 -6.21 -21.28 -9.61
C ALA A 202 -6.41 -21.37 -8.08
N ARG A 203 -5.37 -21.08 -7.29
CA ARG A 203 -5.46 -21.01 -5.81
C ARG A 203 -5.98 -19.69 -5.26
N ILE A 204 -6.03 -18.64 -6.08
CA ILE A 204 -6.41 -17.30 -5.64
C ILE A 204 -7.94 -17.23 -5.52
N LYS A 205 -8.43 -16.85 -4.34
CA LYS A 205 -9.87 -16.83 -4.03
C LYS A 205 -10.59 -15.66 -4.70
N THR A 206 -9.92 -14.53 -4.84
CA THR A 206 -10.51 -13.31 -5.40
C THR A 206 -9.49 -12.59 -6.26
N MET A 207 -9.88 -12.27 -7.49
CA MET A 207 -9.02 -11.60 -8.45
C MET A 207 -9.70 -10.40 -9.12
N ARG A 208 -8.91 -9.38 -9.42
CA ARG A 208 -9.24 -8.30 -10.35
C ARG A 208 -8.18 -8.24 -11.44
N LEU A 209 -8.60 -8.40 -12.69
CA LEU A 209 -7.73 -8.51 -13.86
C LEU A 209 -7.39 -7.13 -14.47
N PRO A 210 -6.38 -7.04 -15.36
CA PRO A 210 -5.91 -5.75 -15.89
C PRO A 210 -6.99 -4.84 -16.50
N HIS A 211 -8.04 -5.41 -17.07
CA HIS A 211 -9.12 -4.68 -17.75
C HIS A 211 -10.45 -4.65 -16.98
N ASP A 212 -10.47 -5.12 -15.73
CA ASP A 212 -11.69 -5.06 -14.91
C ASP A 212 -12.04 -3.61 -14.54
N SER A 213 -13.33 -3.37 -14.25
CA SER A 213 -13.81 -2.03 -13.87
C SER A 213 -13.06 -1.46 -12.67
N THR A 214 -12.88 -0.14 -12.72
CA THR A 214 -12.26 0.68 -11.67
C THR A 214 -13.25 1.62 -11.00
N ASP A 215 -14.55 1.40 -11.16
CA ASP A 215 -15.60 2.24 -10.55
C ASP A 215 -15.53 2.26 -9.01
N ASP A 216 -14.97 1.21 -8.40
CA ASP A 216 -14.74 1.07 -6.96
C ASP A 216 -13.35 1.55 -6.51
N TYR A 217 -12.56 2.12 -7.42
CA TYR A 217 -11.20 2.59 -7.13
C TYR A 217 -11.22 3.98 -6.47
N GLU A 218 -10.47 4.12 -5.36
CA GLU A 218 -10.55 5.31 -4.49
C GLU A 218 -9.85 6.56 -5.08
N PHE A 219 -8.93 6.38 -6.03
CA PHE A 219 -8.11 7.46 -6.59
C PHE A 219 -8.47 7.81 -8.03
N GLN A 220 -8.17 9.04 -8.44
CA GLN A 220 -8.28 9.42 -9.85
C GLN A 220 -7.22 8.65 -10.66
N ILE A 221 -7.67 8.02 -11.75
CA ILE A 221 -6.81 7.25 -12.64
C ILE A 221 -6.41 8.13 -13.80
N GLU A 222 -5.10 8.30 -14.00
CA GLU A 222 -4.57 8.98 -15.18
C GLU A 222 -4.56 8.02 -16.39
N ASN A 223 -4.64 8.58 -17.60
CA ASN A 223 -4.60 7.77 -18.82
C ASN A 223 -3.27 7.03 -18.96
N PRO A 224 -3.26 5.80 -19.52
CA PRO A 224 -2.02 5.04 -19.73
C PRO A 224 -1.07 5.80 -20.65
N VAL A 225 0.22 5.84 -20.30
CA VAL A 225 1.26 6.54 -21.07
C VAL A 225 2.16 5.50 -21.73
N ARG A 226 2.28 5.55 -23.07
CA ARG A 226 3.25 4.74 -23.82
C ARG A 226 4.43 5.64 -24.19
N THR A 227 5.61 5.37 -23.65
CA THR A 227 6.82 6.12 -23.98
C THR A 227 7.68 5.29 -24.94
N CYS A 228 7.81 5.74 -26.19
CA CYS A 228 8.69 5.10 -27.17
C CYS A 228 10.15 5.19 -26.72
N ALA A 229 10.92 4.13 -26.96
CA ALA A 229 12.34 4.05 -26.63
C ALA A 229 13.14 5.28 -27.12
N ARG A 230 14.08 5.78 -26.31
CA ARG A 230 15.15 6.64 -26.81
C ARG A 230 16.06 5.78 -27.68
N LYS A 231 16.22 6.15 -28.96
CA LYS A 231 17.24 5.53 -29.81
C LYS A 231 18.61 5.65 -29.11
N PRO A 232 19.43 4.59 -29.06
CA PRO A 232 20.79 4.70 -28.57
C PRO A 232 21.54 5.74 -29.41
N ARG A 233 22.34 6.59 -28.74
CA ARG A 233 23.21 7.59 -29.39
C ARG A 233 24.36 6.92 -30.12
#